data_AF-A0A397ETP7-F1
#
_entry.id   AF-A0A397ETP7-F1
#
_cell.length_a   1.000
_cell.length_b   1.000
_cell.length_c   1.000
_cell.angle_alpha   90.00
_cell.angle_beta   90.00
_cell.angle_gamma   90.00
#
_symmetry.space_group_name_H-M   'P 1'
#
loop_
_entity.id
_entity.type
_entity.pdbx_description
1 polymer ?
#
loop_
_entity_poly.entity_id
_entity_poly.type
_entity_poly.pdbx_seq_one_letter_code
_entity_poly.pdbx_strand_id
1 'polypeptide(L)'
;MVHSFIEAFNDGSKQIAKNNALSELKSRCQSMQFVAHFHALPAPVFSPVLDIVSTLCVDSNDHDSLRDDLVALLFDVVGGAACVGYPTPPFAKALSTLVHSVVHAIVEIGDVDLDASFALHLQTLAACLRGNVGVRLFVSELPTRKELVRTLALLLNRTDDASILIHAMSVLACLVLQEPMGRKLFQPKNVAHALTLVLSIVDNNPGTAHASSMLMTTRLDSSACS
;
A
#
# COMPACT_ATOMS: atom_id res chain seq x y z
N MET A 1 7.61 -4.36 24.30
CA MET A 1 8.03 -4.66 22.91
C MET A 1 8.03 -3.40 22.05
N VAL A 2 6.88 -2.80 21.71
CA VAL A 2 6.90 -1.56 20.90
C VAL A 2 7.69 -0.44 21.57
N HIS A 3 7.50 -0.24 22.88
CA HIS A 3 8.32 0.71 23.66
C HIS A 3 9.81 0.36 23.67
N SER A 4 10.16 -0.92 23.87
CA SER A 4 11.57 -1.36 23.87
C SER A 4 12.21 -1.25 22.48
N PHE A 5 11.43 -1.38 21.40
CA PHE A 5 11.88 -1.07 20.05
C PHE A 5 12.20 0.42 19.90
N ILE A 6 11.28 1.30 20.31
CA ILE A 6 11.49 2.75 20.26
C ILE A 6 12.73 3.16 21.08
N GLU A 7 12.86 2.66 22.31
CA GLU A 7 14.01 2.89 23.19
C GLU A 7 15.33 2.43 22.55
N ALA A 8 15.37 1.25 21.93
CA ALA A 8 16.57 0.76 21.26
C ALA A 8 17.07 1.72 20.16
N PHE A 9 16.17 2.44 19.49
CA PHE A 9 16.52 3.40 18.45
C PHE A 9 16.77 4.82 18.98
N ASN A 10 16.17 5.20 20.10
CA ASN A 10 16.34 6.52 20.72
C ASN A 10 17.57 6.63 21.63
N ASP A 11 17.91 5.59 22.40
CA ASP A 11 18.91 5.66 23.47
C ASP A 11 20.35 5.44 22.99
N GLY A 12 20.61 5.57 21.69
CA GLY A 12 21.95 5.35 21.14
C GLY A 12 22.46 3.92 21.33
N SER A 13 21.55 2.94 21.48
CA SER A 13 21.92 1.53 21.68
C SER A 13 22.86 1.03 20.59
N LYS A 14 23.72 0.07 20.95
CA LYS A 14 24.66 -0.57 20.01
C LYS A 14 23.90 -1.11 18.79
N GLN A 15 24.55 -1.09 17.61
CA GLN A 15 23.94 -1.56 16.36
C GLN A 15 23.35 -2.97 16.45
N ILE A 16 23.97 -3.85 17.24
CA ILE A 16 23.47 -5.21 17.49
C ILE A 16 22.08 -5.18 18.15
N ALA A 17 21.87 -4.31 19.15
CA ALA A 17 20.58 -4.18 19.83
C ALA A 17 19.49 -3.65 18.89
N LYS A 18 19.84 -2.68 18.02
CA LYS A 18 18.95 -2.16 16.98
C LYS A 18 18.55 -3.23 15.98
N ASN A 19 19.51 -4.04 15.51
CA ASN A 19 19.26 -5.14 14.58
C ASN A 19 18.39 -6.24 15.22
N ASN A 20 18.60 -6.54 16.50
CA ASN A 20 17.78 -7.50 17.23
C ASN A 20 16.34 -6.99 17.39
N ALA A 21 16.16 -5.74 17.79
CA ALA A 21 14.85 -5.11 17.92
C ALA A 21 14.09 -5.07 16.58
N LEU A 22 14.78 -4.75 15.48
CA LEU A 22 14.22 -4.79 14.14
C LEU A 22 13.81 -6.20 13.71
N SER A 23 14.65 -7.20 13.99
CA SER A 23 14.35 -8.60 13.67
C SER A 23 13.16 -9.12 14.48
N GLU A 24 13.06 -8.72 15.76
CA GLU A 24 11.90 -9.03 16.61
C GLU A 24 10.62 -8.38 16.06
N LEU A 25 10.66 -7.11 15.68
CA LEU A 25 9.51 -6.42 15.09
C LEU A 25 9.04 -7.13 13.81
N LYS A 26 9.97 -7.46 12.88
CA LYS A 26 9.67 -8.22 11.66
C LYS A 26 8.99 -9.56 11.97
N SER A 27 9.53 -10.32 12.92
CA SER A 27 8.96 -11.61 13.31
C SER A 27 7.55 -11.46 13.89
N ARG A 28 7.29 -10.39 14.66
CA ARG A 28 5.98 -10.16 15.27
C ARG A 28 4.93 -9.70 14.26
N CYS A 29 5.31 -8.94 13.24
CA CYS A 29 4.42 -8.54 12.15
C CYS A 29 3.86 -9.73 11.35
N GLN A 30 4.45 -10.91 11.43
CA GLN A 30 3.89 -12.14 10.85
C GLN A 30 2.61 -12.62 11.57
N SER A 31 2.34 -12.13 12.79
CA SER A 31 1.12 -12.46 13.54
C SER A 31 0.01 -11.44 13.28
N MET A 32 -1.10 -11.90 12.68
CA MET A 32 -2.28 -11.05 12.45
C MET A 32 -2.82 -10.41 13.74
N GLN A 33 -2.75 -11.12 14.88
CA GLN A 33 -3.18 -10.59 16.17
C GLN A 33 -2.29 -9.43 16.63
N PHE A 34 -0.98 -9.56 16.42
CA PHE A 34 -0.04 -8.50 16.76
C PHE A 34 -0.27 -7.29 15.86
N VAL A 35 -0.41 -7.48 14.55
CA VAL A 35 -0.66 -6.40 13.59
C VAL A 35 -1.95 -5.64 13.92
N ALA A 36 -3.05 -6.37 14.19
CA ALA A 36 -4.31 -5.74 14.59
C ALA A 36 -4.19 -4.94 15.89
N HIS A 37 -3.48 -5.48 16.89
CA HIS A 37 -3.21 -4.76 18.14
C HIS A 37 -2.33 -3.52 17.89
N PHE A 38 -1.30 -3.66 17.06
CA PHE A 38 -0.37 -2.61 16.72
C PHE A 38 -1.06 -1.44 15.99
N HIS A 39 -1.97 -1.72 15.05
CA HIS A 39 -2.78 -0.70 14.37
C HIS A 39 -3.82 -0.03 15.28
N ALA A 40 -4.16 -0.65 16.42
CA ALA A 40 -5.01 -0.06 17.44
C ALA A 40 -4.23 0.83 18.44
N LEU A 41 -2.90 0.92 18.32
CA LEU A 41 -2.10 1.75 19.23
C LEU A 41 -2.35 3.25 18.99
N PRO A 42 -2.28 4.08 20.05
CA PRO A 42 -2.35 5.53 19.91
C PRO A 42 -1.23 6.08 19.03
N ALA A 43 -1.52 7.18 18.31
CA ALA A 43 -0.56 7.86 17.44
C ALA A 43 0.81 8.16 18.09
N PRO A 44 0.92 8.57 19.38
CA PRO A 44 2.21 8.80 20.03
C PRO A 44 3.12 7.57 20.11
N VAL A 45 2.56 6.36 20.02
CA VAL A 45 3.32 5.10 20.04
C VAL A 45 3.52 4.56 18.63
N PHE A 46 2.51 4.70 17.77
CA PHE A 46 2.57 4.23 16.38
C PHE A 46 3.54 5.07 15.51
N SER A 47 3.46 6.40 15.58
CA SER A 47 4.24 7.30 14.70
C SER A 47 5.75 7.12 14.85
N PRO A 48 6.34 7.00 16.06
CA PRO A 48 7.78 6.72 16.19
C PRO A 48 8.23 5.42 15.52
N VAL A 49 7.41 4.36 15.58
CA VAL A 49 7.75 3.09 14.91
C VAL A 49 7.74 3.27 13.39
N LEU A 50 6.70 3.94 12.87
CA LEU A 50 6.61 4.26 11.44
C LEU A 50 7.80 5.12 10.99
N ASP A 51 8.19 6.11 11.77
CA ASP A 51 9.33 7.00 11.47
C ASP A 51 10.65 6.24 11.44
N ILE A 52 10.90 5.37 12.43
CA ILE A 52 12.09 4.53 12.48
C ILE A 52 12.15 3.62 11.27
N VAL A 53 11.06 2.90 10.98
CA VAL A 53 11.01 1.98 9.82
C VAL A 53 11.20 2.76 8.52
N SER A 54 10.52 3.90 8.35
CA SER A 54 10.66 4.75 7.16
C SER A 54 12.08 5.28 6.96
N THR A 55 12.74 5.69 8.05
CA THR A 55 14.14 6.14 8.02
C THR A 55 15.06 5.02 7.55
N LEU A 56 14.82 3.79 8.01
CA LEU A 56 15.61 2.63 7.61
C LEU A 56 15.30 2.22 6.16
N CYS A 57 14.06 2.37 5.68
CA CYS A 57 13.68 1.95 4.33
C CYS A 57 14.52 2.61 3.23
N VAL A 58 14.82 3.91 3.40
CA VAL A 58 15.61 4.68 2.42
C VAL A 58 17.08 4.32 2.58
N ASP A 59 17.74 3.92 1.49
CA ASP A 59 19.16 3.59 1.56
C ASP A 59 19.98 4.83 1.95
N SER A 60 20.96 4.60 2.82
CA SER A 60 21.87 5.63 3.30
C SER A 60 22.89 6.01 2.23
N ASN A 61 23.20 5.11 1.30
CA ASN A 61 24.17 5.29 0.22
C ASN A 61 23.52 5.80 -1.06
N ASP A 62 22.25 5.46 -1.29
CA ASP A 62 21.45 5.91 -2.43
C ASP A 62 20.05 6.31 -1.97
N HIS A 63 19.86 7.61 -1.76
CA HIS A 63 18.61 8.16 -1.24
C HIS A 63 17.40 8.01 -2.16
N ASP A 64 17.63 7.60 -3.41
CA ASP A 64 16.58 7.32 -4.40
C ASP A 64 16.22 5.83 -4.46
N SER A 65 16.88 4.99 -3.64
CA SER A 65 16.62 3.56 -3.54
C SER A 65 15.98 3.14 -2.21
N LEU A 66 15.26 2.03 -2.25
CA LEU A 66 14.60 1.42 -1.10
C LEU A 66 15.12 0.01 -0.87
N ARG A 67 15.15 -0.40 0.41
CA ARG A 67 15.48 -1.78 0.79
C ARG A 67 14.21 -2.62 0.89
N ASP A 68 14.02 -3.57 -0.02
CA ASP A 68 12.83 -4.42 -0.13
C ASP A 68 12.42 -5.05 1.21
N ASP A 69 13.38 -5.55 2.00
CA ASP A 69 13.12 -6.20 3.28
C ASP A 69 12.51 -5.25 4.34
N LEU A 70 12.68 -3.94 4.15
CA LEU A 70 12.09 -2.90 4.97
C LEU A 70 10.84 -2.31 4.36
N VAL A 71 10.72 -2.29 3.03
CA VAL A 71 9.46 -1.96 2.36
C VAL A 71 8.38 -2.99 2.73
N ALA A 72 8.74 -4.28 2.83
CA ALA A 72 7.83 -5.31 3.36
C ALA A 72 7.43 -5.03 4.81
N LEU A 73 8.36 -4.63 5.67
CA LEU A 73 8.02 -4.26 7.04
C LEU A 73 7.15 -3.00 7.10
N LEU A 74 7.40 -2.02 6.23
CA LEU A 74 6.59 -0.81 6.09
C LEU A 74 5.16 -1.16 5.66
N PHE A 75 5.00 -2.11 4.73
CA PHE A 75 3.71 -2.66 4.35
C PHE A 75 2.98 -3.25 5.57
N ASP A 76 3.64 -4.07 6.39
CA ASP A 76 3.01 -4.66 7.58
C ASP A 76 2.63 -3.60 8.63
N VAL A 77 3.48 -2.58 8.81
CA VAL A 77 3.27 -1.48 9.76
C VAL A 77 2.11 -0.60 9.35
N VAL A 78 1.94 -0.31 8.06
CA VAL A 78 0.91 0.63 7.56
C VAL A 78 -0.36 -0.10 7.07
N GLY A 79 -0.24 -1.37 6.67
CA GLY A 79 -1.27 -2.17 6.01
C GLY A 79 -2.44 -2.54 6.92
N GLY A 80 -3.38 -1.62 7.09
CA GLY A 80 -4.53 -1.77 8.00
C GLY A 80 -4.61 -0.68 9.07
N ALA A 81 -3.57 0.18 9.18
CA ALA A 81 -3.58 1.31 10.09
C ALA A 81 -4.53 2.41 9.57
N ALA A 82 -5.58 2.72 10.35
CA ALA A 82 -6.53 3.80 10.06
C ALA A 82 -6.09 5.17 10.61
N CYS A 83 -4.83 5.29 11.05
CA CYS A 83 -4.39 6.39 11.90
C CYS A 83 -3.13 7.12 11.43
N VAL A 84 -2.71 6.96 10.16
CA VAL A 84 -1.62 7.78 9.64
C VAL A 84 -2.19 9.14 9.24
N GLY A 85 -1.85 10.16 10.03
CA GLY A 85 -2.18 11.56 9.74
C GLY A 85 -1.44 12.09 8.50
N TYR A 86 -1.09 13.37 8.50
CA TYR A 86 -0.16 13.89 7.49
C TYR A 86 1.23 13.26 7.72
N PRO A 87 1.94 12.82 6.66
CA PRO A 87 3.22 12.14 6.84
C PRO A 87 4.25 13.05 7.51
N THR A 88 4.95 12.50 8.50
CA THR A 88 6.16 13.07 9.10
C THR A 88 7.30 13.12 8.08
N PRO A 89 8.37 13.89 8.30
CA PRO A 89 9.48 13.97 7.35
C PRO A 89 10.11 12.62 6.95
N PRO A 90 10.36 11.67 7.88
CA PRO A 90 10.90 10.35 7.50
C PRO A 90 9.95 9.57 6.60
N PHE A 91 8.65 9.55 6.94
CA PHE A 91 7.66 8.83 6.16
C PHE A 91 7.39 9.50 4.81
N ALA A 92 7.37 10.83 4.76
CA ALA A 92 7.27 11.62 3.54
C ALA A 92 8.43 11.31 2.57
N LYS A 93 9.66 11.20 3.08
CA LYS A 93 10.82 10.80 2.27
C LYS A 93 10.62 9.39 1.69
N ALA A 94 10.30 8.42 2.54
CA ALA A 94 10.06 7.04 2.10
C ALA A 94 8.93 6.95 1.05
N LEU A 95 7.83 7.70 1.24
CA LEU A 95 6.73 7.78 0.28
C LEU A 95 7.16 8.39 -1.06
N SER A 96 7.95 9.46 -1.04
CA SER A 96 8.46 10.08 -2.27
C SER A 96 9.36 9.10 -3.03
N THR A 97 10.29 8.46 -2.34
CA THR A 97 11.18 7.44 -2.94
C THR A 97 10.37 6.24 -3.48
N LEU A 98 9.33 5.81 -2.77
CA LEU A 98 8.44 4.74 -3.20
C LEU A 98 7.67 5.11 -4.48
N VAL A 99 7.14 6.33 -4.57
CA VAL A 99 6.50 6.84 -5.78
C VAL A 99 7.49 6.90 -6.94
N HIS A 100 8.71 7.40 -6.70
CA HIS A 100 9.76 7.44 -7.71
C HIS A 100 10.12 6.03 -8.21
N SER A 101 10.31 5.07 -7.31
CA SER A 101 10.63 3.69 -7.68
C SER A 101 9.53 3.05 -8.52
N VAL A 102 8.25 3.22 -8.17
CA VAL A 102 7.12 2.71 -8.96
C VAL A 102 7.07 3.35 -10.35
N VAL A 103 7.27 4.67 -10.44
CA VAL A 103 7.29 5.38 -11.73
C VAL A 103 8.44 4.89 -12.60
N HIS A 104 9.65 4.84 -12.03
CA HIS A 104 10.86 4.43 -12.72
C HIS A 104 10.73 3.02 -13.28
N ALA A 105 10.31 2.08 -12.44
CA ALA A 105 10.10 0.69 -12.83
C ALA A 105 9.14 0.58 -14.01
N ILE A 106 8.04 1.36 -14.05
CA ILE A 106 7.07 1.33 -15.17
C ILE A 106 7.63 1.95 -16.46
N VAL A 107 8.42 3.02 -16.34
CA VAL A 107 9.01 3.71 -17.50
C VAL A 107 10.09 2.86 -18.15
N GLU A 108 10.87 2.13 -17.35
CA GLU A 108 11.93 1.24 -17.84
C GLU A 108 11.42 -0.11 -18.37
N ILE A 109 10.11 -0.40 -18.30
CA ILE A 109 9.52 -1.61 -18.89
C ILE A 109 9.70 -1.58 -20.42
N GLY A 110 10.79 -2.19 -20.88
CA GLY A 110 11.07 -2.47 -22.28
C GLY A 110 10.40 -3.76 -22.76
N ASP A 111 10.48 -4.84 -21.97
CA ASP A 111 9.89 -6.17 -22.27
C ASP A 111 10.08 -7.20 -21.14
N VAL A 112 10.45 -6.75 -19.93
CA VAL A 112 10.82 -7.64 -18.81
C VAL A 112 9.65 -7.73 -17.84
N ASP A 113 9.31 -8.95 -17.43
CA ASP A 113 8.32 -9.22 -16.39
C ASP A 113 8.58 -8.32 -15.17
N LEU A 114 7.51 -7.73 -14.67
CA LEU A 114 7.56 -6.92 -13.46
C LEU A 114 8.02 -7.80 -12.30
N ASP A 115 9.15 -7.47 -11.70
CA ASP A 115 9.75 -8.28 -10.65
C ASP A 115 9.00 -8.18 -9.32
N ALA A 116 9.39 -9.05 -8.37
CA ALA A 116 8.79 -9.09 -7.05
C ALA A 116 9.01 -7.79 -6.25
N SER A 117 10.09 -7.06 -6.51
CA SER A 117 10.39 -5.78 -5.86
C SER A 117 9.38 -4.71 -6.30
N PHE A 118 9.10 -4.63 -7.61
CA PHE A 118 8.08 -3.74 -8.14
C PHE A 118 6.70 -4.03 -7.54
N ALA A 119 6.29 -5.30 -7.53
CA ALA A 119 5.00 -5.70 -6.94
C ALA A 119 4.92 -5.29 -5.47
N LEU A 120 6.01 -5.49 -4.71
CA LEU A 120 6.15 -5.05 -3.32
C LEU A 120 6.02 -3.53 -3.18
N HIS A 121 6.68 -2.75 -4.03
CA HIS A 121 6.63 -1.30 -3.95
C HIS A 121 5.21 -0.76 -4.26
N LEU A 122 4.58 -1.33 -5.28
CA LEU A 122 3.22 -0.96 -5.67
C LEU A 122 2.18 -1.31 -4.59
N GLN A 123 2.26 -2.50 -3.99
CA GLN A 123 1.34 -2.89 -2.91
C GLN A 123 1.54 -2.03 -1.65
N THR A 124 2.78 -1.68 -1.31
CA THR A 124 3.08 -0.80 -0.17
C THR A 124 2.53 0.59 -0.40
N LEU A 125 2.69 1.13 -1.61
CA LEU A 125 2.12 2.44 -1.95
C LEU A 125 0.59 2.43 -1.85
N ALA A 126 -0.05 1.37 -2.36
CA ALA A 126 -1.49 1.18 -2.24
C ALA A 126 -1.96 1.12 -0.77
N ALA A 127 -1.22 0.41 0.08
CA ALA A 127 -1.50 0.31 1.51
C ALA A 127 -1.36 1.66 2.22
N CYS A 128 -0.29 2.41 1.95
CA CYS A 128 -0.06 3.73 2.53
C CYS A 128 -1.18 4.73 2.21
N LEU A 129 -1.74 4.68 1.00
CA LEU A 129 -2.81 5.57 0.57
C LEU A 129 -4.19 5.18 1.12
N ARG A 130 -4.43 3.89 1.37
CA ARG A 130 -5.74 3.36 1.76
C ARG A 130 -6.09 3.82 3.17
N GLY A 131 -7.22 4.52 3.31
CA GLY A 131 -7.70 5.00 4.62
C GLY A 131 -6.96 6.24 5.17
N ASN A 132 -5.76 6.56 4.68
CA ASN A 132 -4.94 7.66 5.20
C ASN A 132 -5.09 8.94 4.36
N VAL A 133 -6.00 9.82 4.76
CA VAL A 133 -6.31 11.07 4.04
C VAL A 133 -5.08 11.98 3.92
N GLY A 134 -4.31 12.15 4.99
CA GLY A 134 -3.11 13.00 5.00
C GLY A 134 -2.04 12.53 4.01
N VAL A 135 -1.86 11.21 3.91
CA VAL A 135 -0.93 10.59 2.95
C VAL A 135 -1.40 10.83 1.51
N ARG A 136 -2.70 10.69 1.23
CA ARG A 136 -3.25 10.98 -0.11
C ARG A 136 -3.06 12.44 -0.52
N LEU A 137 -3.24 13.37 0.42
CA LEU A 137 -3.01 14.79 0.18
C LEU A 137 -1.54 15.05 -0.15
N PHE A 138 -0.62 14.55 0.69
CA PHE A 138 0.82 14.67 0.44
C PHE A 138 1.23 14.13 -0.93
N VAL A 139 0.81 12.90 -1.28
CA VAL A 139 1.15 12.30 -2.59
C VAL A 139 0.53 13.10 -3.75
N SER A 140 -0.61 13.76 -3.53
CA SER A 140 -1.24 14.64 -4.51
C SER A 140 -0.54 15.99 -4.69
N GLU A 141 0.35 16.36 -3.77
CA GLU A 141 1.18 17.57 -3.85
C GLU A 141 2.56 17.29 -4.45
N LEU A 142 2.96 16.02 -4.59
CA LEU A 142 4.25 15.64 -5.16
C LEU A 142 4.38 16.07 -6.64
N PRO A 143 5.55 16.59 -7.08
CA PRO A 143 5.79 16.92 -8.48
C PRO A 143 5.59 15.75 -9.45
N THR A 144 5.90 14.52 -9.00
CA THR A 144 5.78 13.28 -9.77
C THR A 144 4.36 12.74 -9.89
N ARG A 145 3.37 13.32 -9.21
CA ARG A 145 1.99 12.83 -9.20
C ARG A 145 1.41 12.60 -10.59
N LYS A 146 1.57 13.57 -11.50
CA LYS A 146 1.03 13.47 -12.86
C LYS A 146 1.64 12.30 -13.63
N GLU A 147 2.93 12.07 -13.42
CA GLU A 147 3.67 10.98 -14.04
C GLU A 147 3.26 9.63 -13.46
N LEU A 148 3.11 9.53 -12.14
CA LEU A 148 2.58 8.35 -11.45
C LEU A 148 1.21 7.95 -12.01
N VAL A 149 0.26 8.88 -12.09
CA VAL A 149 -1.08 8.58 -12.61
C VAL A 149 -1.01 8.12 -14.08
N ARG A 150 -0.18 8.78 -14.90
CA ARG A 150 -0.02 8.44 -16.32
C ARG A 150 0.59 7.05 -16.51
N THR A 151 1.66 6.73 -15.77
CA THR A 151 2.38 5.46 -15.86
C THR A 151 1.54 4.30 -15.33
N LEU A 152 0.82 4.48 -14.21
CA LEU A 152 -0.13 3.48 -13.72
C LEU A 152 -1.28 3.23 -14.71
N ALA A 153 -1.84 4.28 -15.32
CA ALA A 153 -2.88 4.09 -16.34
C ALA A 153 -2.37 3.33 -17.58
N LEU A 154 -1.11 3.53 -17.95
CA LEU A 154 -0.44 2.79 -19.02
C LEU A 154 -0.25 1.31 -18.62
N LEU A 155 0.20 1.07 -17.38
CA LEU A 155 0.42 -0.26 -16.82
C LEU A 155 -0.85 -1.12 -16.86
N LEU A 156 -2.03 -0.54 -16.59
CA LEU A 156 -3.31 -1.26 -16.66
C LEU A 156 -3.60 -1.92 -18.01
N ASN A 157 -2.97 -1.44 -19.10
CA ASN A 157 -3.15 -1.99 -20.44
C ASN A 157 -1.99 -2.91 -20.86
N ARG A 158 -0.96 -3.05 -20.03
CA ARG A 158 0.29 -3.77 -20.34
C ARG A 158 0.49 -5.03 -19.50
N THR A 159 -0.12 -5.11 -18.33
CA THR A 159 0.05 -6.24 -17.42
C THR A 159 -1.20 -7.10 -17.38
N ASP A 160 -0.99 -8.42 -17.47
CA ASP A 160 -2.02 -9.43 -17.21
C ASP A 160 -1.95 -9.95 -15.76
N ASP A 161 -0.98 -9.47 -14.96
CA ASP A 161 -0.86 -9.83 -13.55
C ASP A 161 -1.98 -9.20 -12.73
N ALA A 162 -2.85 -10.09 -12.25
CA ALA A 162 -3.97 -9.82 -11.37
C ALA A 162 -3.65 -8.95 -10.15
N SER A 163 -2.58 -9.30 -9.43
CA SER A 163 -2.18 -8.60 -8.21
C SER A 163 -1.71 -7.18 -8.54
N ILE A 164 -0.87 -7.05 -9.57
CA ILE A 164 -0.38 -5.74 -10.02
C ILE A 164 -1.55 -4.85 -10.47
N LEU A 165 -2.51 -5.38 -11.23
CA LEU A 165 -3.71 -4.66 -11.65
C LEU A 165 -4.50 -4.14 -10.44
N ILE A 166 -4.74 -4.98 -9.43
CA ILE A 166 -5.47 -4.60 -8.22
C ILE A 166 -4.75 -3.46 -7.48
N HIS A 167 -3.44 -3.57 -7.28
CA HIS A 167 -2.69 -2.54 -6.57
C HIS A 167 -2.61 -1.23 -7.36
N ALA A 168 -2.39 -1.28 -8.68
CA ALA A 168 -2.39 -0.10 -9.54
C ALA A 168 -3.76 0.61 -9.53
N MET A 169 -4.85 -0.14 -9.64
CA MET A 169 -6.21 0.40 -9.55
C MET A 169 -6.50 0.99 -8.16
N SER A 170 -6.02 0.35 -7.08
CA SER A 170 -6.16 0.87 -5.72
C SER A 170 -5.46 2.23 -5.56
N VAL A 171 -4.25 2.39 -6.10
CA VAL A 171 -3.51 3.67 -6.08
C VAL A 171 -4.26 4.74 -6.88
N LEU A 172 -4.68 4.42 -8.11
CA LEU A 172 -5.44 5.35 -8.96
C LEU A 172 -6.76 5.77 -8.30
N ALA A 173 -7.50 4.83 -7.71
CA ALA A 173 -8.75 5.13 -7.02
C ALA A 173 -8.52 6.06 -5.81
N CYS A 174 -7.43 5.86 -5.07
CA CYS A 174 -7.10 6.74 -3.94
C CYS A 174 -6.74 8.17 -4.37
N LEU A 175 -6.10 8.34 -5.54
CA LEU A 175 -5.53 9.62 -5.96
C LEU A 175 -6.41 10.44 -6.91
N VAL A 176 -7.23 9.81 -7.76
CA VAL A 176 -7.95 10.52 -8.83
C VAL A 176 -9.45 10.28 -8.87
N LEU A 177 -10.02 9.38 -8.07
CA LEU A 177 -11.45 9.02 -8.15
C LEU A 177 -12.40 10.22 -8.05
N GLN A 178 -12.07 11.19 -7.19
CA GLN A 178 -12.88 12.40 -6.99
C GLN A 178 -12.52 13.54 -7.96
N GLU A 179 -11.52 13.35 -8.81
CA GLU A 179 -11.02 14.37 -9.72
C GLU A 179 -11.58 14.23 -11.15
N PRO A 180 -11.60 15.32 -11.93
CA PRO A 180 -12.00 15.27 -13.34
C PRO A 180 -11.20 14.26 -14.18
N MET A 181 -9.92 14.04 -13.88
CA MET A 181 -9.10 13.02 -14.56
C MET A 181 -9.58 11.60 -14.25
N GLY A 182 -9.93 11.29 -13.00
CA GLY A 182 -10.46 9.98 -12.64
C GLY A 182 -11.81 9.68 -13.27
N ARG A 183 -12.64 10.69 -13.58
CA ARG A 183 -13.90 10.48 -14.31
C ARG A 183 -13.72 9.82 -15.67
N LYS A 184 -12.54 9.94 -16.31
CA LYS A 184 -12.22 9.27 -17.59
C LYS A 184 -11.72 7.85 -17.38
N LEU A 185 -10.91 7.62 -16.34
CA LEU A 185 -10.39 6.29 -16.01
C LEU A 185 -11.50 5.39 -15.45
N PHE A 186 -12.35 5.92 -14.58
CA PHE A 186 -13.45 5.22 -13.91
C PHE A 186 -14.81 5.45 -14.60
N GLN A 187 -14.84 5.57 -15.93
CA GLN A 187 -16.11 5.55 -16.67
C GLN A 187 -16.79 4.18 -16.56
N PRO A 188 -18.13 4.10 -16.60
CA PRO A 188 -18.87 2.84 -16.46
C PRO A 188 -18.33 1.69 -17.32
N LYS A 189 -17.91 1.96 -18.56
CA LYS A 189 -17.30 0.96 -19.46
C LYS A 189 -15.95 0.41 -18.96
N ASN A 190 -15.10 1.27 -18.41
CA ASN A 190 -13.77 0.89 -17.91
C ASN A 190 -13.89 0.24 -16.53
N VAL A 191 -14.84 0.71 -15.71
CA VAL A 191 -15.16 0.11 -14.41
C VAL A 191 -15.75 -1.29 -14.59
N ALA A 192 -16.63 -1.49 -15.57
CA ALA A 192 -17.13 -2.83 -15.89
C ALA A 192 -15.99 -3.79 -16.27
N HIS A 193 -15.06 -3.35 -17.13
CA HIS A 193 -13.89 -4.16 -17.47
C HIS A 193 -13.00 -4.45 -16.26
N ALA A 194 -12.71 -3.43 -15.44
CA ALA A 194 -11.92 -3.60 -14.22
C ALA A 194 -12.61 -4.52 -13.18
N LEU A 195 -13.94 -4.42 -13.03
CA LEU A 195 -14.71 -5.30 -12.16
C LEU A 195 -14.73 -6.73 -12.68
N THR A 196 -14.86 -6.94 -13.99
CA THR A 196 -14.73 -8.27 -14.60
C THR A 196 -13.35 -8.88 -14.34
N LEU A 197 -12.28 -8.08 -14.42
CA LEU A 197 -10.93 -8.51 -14.06
C LEU A 197 -10.82 -8.84 -12.57
N VAL A 198 -11.34 -7.99 -11.68
CA VAL A 198 -11.34 -8.28 -10.24
C VAL A 198 -12.13 -9.56 -9.93
N LEU A 199 -13.29 -9.76 -10.54
CA LEU A 199 -14.12 -10.95 -10.35
C LEU A 199 -13.46 -12.22 -10.89
N SER A 200 -12.83 -12.17 -12.07
CA SER A 200 -12.10 -13.33 -12.60
C SER A 200 -10.93 -13.73 -11.70
N ILE A 201 -10.29 -12.76 -11.04
CA ILE A 201 -9.22 -13.04 -10.07
C ILE A 201 -9.78 -13.68 -8.80
N VAL A 202 -10.91 -13.18 -8.29
CA VAL A 202 -11.59 -13.75 -7.11
C VAL A 202 -12.06 -15.19 -7.40
N ASP A 203 -12.64 -15.43 -8.58
CA ASP A 203 -13.14 -16.74 -8.99
C ASP A 203 -12.00 -17.75 -9.24
N ASN A 204 -10.82 -17.29 -9.68
CA ASN A 204 -9.64 -18.13 -9.90
C ASN A 204 -8.78 -18.36 -8.64
N ASN A 205 -9.16 -17.79 -7.49
CA ASN A 205 -8.45 -17.98 -6.21
C ASN A 205 -9.28 -18.90 -5.28
N PRO A 206 -9.04 -20.23 -5.27
CA PRO A 206 -9.90 -21.20 -4.57
C PRO A 206 -9.87 -21.07 -3.04
N GLY A 207 -9.04 -20.19 -2.46
CA GLY A 207 -8.89 -20.01 -1.01
C GLY A 207 -9.95 -19.16 -0.32
N THR A 208 -10.84 -18.45 -1.04
CA THR A 208 -11.84 -17.55 -0.44
C THR A 208 -13.29 -17.88 -0.78
N ALA A 209 -13.53 -18.87 -1.67
CA ALA A 209 -14.87 -19.26 -2.12
C ALA A 209 -15.77 -19.86 -1.03
N HIS A 210 -15.24 -20.23 0.15
CA HIS A 210 -16.06 -20.77 1.24
C HIS A 210 -16.79 -19.74 2.10
N ALA A 211 -16.50 -18.43 1.98
CA ALA A 211 -17.19 -17.40 2.76
C ALA A 211 -18.34 -16.71 2.01
N SER A 212 -18.32 -16.69 0.68
CA SER A 212 -19.30 -15.95 -0.12
C SER A 212 -20.60 -16.71 -0.40
N SER A 213 -20.69 -18.00 -0.05
CA SER A 213 -21.91 -18.80 -0.26
C SER A 213 -23.02 -18.57 0.78
N MET A 214 -22.83 -17.69 1.78
CA MET A 214 -23.79 -17.51 2.87
C MET A 214 -24.50 -16.15 2.93
N LEU A 215 -24.40 -15.29 1.90
CA LEU A 215 -25.06 -13.97 1.88
C LEU A 215 -25.92 -13.69 0.65
N MET A 216 -26.53 -14.72 0.05
CA MET A 216 -27.64 -14.53 -0.89
C MET A 216 -28.83 -15.41 -0.53
N THR A 217 -29.63 -14.98 0.45
CA THR A 217 -31.07 -15.29 0.52
C THR A 217 -31.75 -14.35 1.52
N THR A 218 -31.96 -13.09 1.13
CA THR A 218 -33.14 -12.34 1.61
C THR A 218 -33.81 -11.68 0.42
N ARG A 219 -34.99 -12.23 0.13
CA ARG A 219 -35.93 -11.92 -0.94
C ARG A 219 -36.20 -10.42 -1.08
N LEU A 220 -36.02 -9.91 -2.30
CA LEU A 220 -36.82 -8.81 -2.82
C LEU A 220 -38.10 -9.41 -3.40
N ASP A 221 -39.15 -9.54 -2.58
CA ASP A 221 -40.51 -9.69 -3.12
C ASP A 221 -41.14 -8.31 -3.21
N SER A 222 -41.04 -7.74 -4.40
CA SER A 222 -41.94 -6.71 -4.88
C SER A 222 -43.27 -7.38 -5.26
N SER A 223 -44.33 -7.14 -4.51
CA SER A 223 -45.70 -7.26 -5.03
C SER A 223 -46.29 -5.87 -5.22
N ALA A 224 -46.74 -5.64 -6.45
CA ALA A 224 -47.21 -4.40 -7.03
C ALA A 224 -48.53 -3.87 -6.43
N CYS A 225 -48.72 -2.57 -6.68
CA CYS A 225 -49.94 -1.76 -6.75
C CYS A 225 -51.30 -2.46 -6.53
N SER A 226 -52.10 -1.88 -5.63
CA SER A 226 -53.41 -1.26 -5.96
C SER A 226 -53.67 -0.15 -4.95
#